data_AF-A0A373QDZ3-F1
#
_entry.id   AF-A0A373QDZ3-F1
#
_cell.length_a   1.000
_cell.length_b   1.000
_cell.length_c   1.000
_cell.angle_alpha   90.00
_cell.angle_beta   90.00
_cell.angle_gamma   90.00
#
_symmetry.space_group_name_H-M   'P 1'
#
loop_
_entity.id
_entity.type
_entity.pdbx_description
1 polymer ?
#
loop_
_entity_poly.entity_id
_entity_poly.type
_entity_poly.pdbx_seq_one_letter_code
_entity_poly.pdbx_strand_id
1 'polypeptide(L)'
;MCIRSCYGYCDSFIKAALHLLRTDTGGVGELADFLASGSLVLVSSLIYKRIKTRKGAVLGLVLGAIAMAIVGGLANYFILIPFYTNVMPMEQIISLCGKANPLITNTLGYVLYGAIPFNLIKALLLSIITFVLYKQISKILH
;
A
#
# COMPACT_ATOMS: atom_id res chain seq x y z
N MET A 1 11.64 -17.84 6.13
CA MET A 1 11.05 -16.48 6.12
C MET A 1 10.40 -16.12 4.80
N CYS A 2 11.07 -16.22 3.65
CA CYS A 2 10.45 -15.82 2.37
C CYS A 2 9.35 -16.75 1.81
N ILE A 3 9.15 -17.94 2.41
CA ILE A 3 8.00 -18.81 2.11
C ILE A 3 6.90 -18.62 3.16
N ARG A 4 7.23 -18.56 4.46
CA ARG A 4 6.24 -18.35 5.54
C ARG A 4 5.68 -16.93 5.67
N SER A 5 6.46 -15.88 5.35
CA SER A 5 5.93 -14.52 5.23
C SER A 5 4.99 -14.41 4.05
N CYS A 6 5.25 -15.09 2.92
CA CYS A 6 4.25 -15.20 1.85
C CYS A 6 2.97 -15.90 2.34
N TYR A 7 3.03 -16.98 3.13
CA TYR A 7 1.83 -17.66 3.65
C TYR A 7 1.00 -16.82 4.63
N GLY A 8 1.61 -16.17 5.63
CA GLY A 8 0.88 -15.30 6.56
C GLY A 8 0.37 -14.00 5.92
N TYR A 9 1.10 -13.51 4.91
CA TYR A 9 0.63 -12.38 4.11
C TYR A 9 -0.48 -12.81 3.16
N CYS A 10 -0.41 -13.99 2.53
CA CYS A 10 -1.51 -14.57 1.73
C CYS A 10 -2.78 -14.73 2.57
N ASP A 11 -2.70 -15.14 3.84
CA ASP A 11 -3.88 -15.22 4.74
C ASP A 11 -4.47 -13.83 5.03
N SER A 12 -3.62 -12.82 5.23
CA SER A 12 -4.02 -11.42 5.39
C SER A 12 -4.51 -10.80 4.06
N PHE A 13 -3.98 -11.26 2.93
CA PHE A 13 -4.37 -10.94 1.54
C PHE A 13 -5.74 -11.51 1.22
N ILE A 14 -6.02 -12.75 1.66
CA ILE A 14 -7.31 -13.42 1.52
C ILE A 14 -8.34 -12.72 2.39
N LYS A 15 -7.99 -12.30 3.62
CA LYS A 15 -8.88 -11.49 4.47
C LYS A 15 -9.16 -10.11 3.90
N ALA A 16 -8.15 -9.43 3.35
CA ALA A 16 -8.32 -8.13 2.67
C ALA A 16 -9.13 -8.28 1.35
N ALA A 17 -8.90 -9.35 0.58
CA ALA A 17 -9.68 -9.69 -0.61
C ALA A 17 -11.10 -10.17 -0.28
N LEU A 18 -11.34 -10.78 0.88
CA LEU A 18 -12.68 -11.10 1.38
C LEU A 18 -13.43 -9.84 1.84
N HIS A 19 -12.71 -8.85 2.38
CA HIS A 19 -13.27 -7.54 2.70
C HIS A 19 -13.65 -6.72 1.44
N LEU A 20 -13.06 -7.06 0.30
CA LEU A 20 -13.35 -6.54 -1.05
C LEU A 20 -14.78 -6.87 -1.51
N LEU A 21 -15.41 -7.89 -0.93
CA LEU A 21 -16.81 -8.26 -1.21
C LEU A 21 -17.82 -7.55 -0.30
N ARG A 22 -17.37 -6.68 0.62
CA ARG A 22 -18.20 -6.16 1.72
C ARG A 22 -18.15 -4.63 1.90
N THR A 23 -17.80 -3.84 0.89
CA THR A 23 -17.45 -2.41 1.10
C THR A 23 -18.29 -1.40 0.31
N ASP A 24 -18.57 -0.27 0.98
CA ASP A 24 -19.42 0.87 0.58
C ASP A 24 -18.88 1.72 -0.59
N THR A 25 -17.70 1.39 -1.10
CA THR A 25 -16.92 2.13 -2.12
C THR A 25 -16.95 1.47 -3.51
N GLY A 26 -17.71 0.39 -3.68
CA GLY A 26 -17.78 -0.37 -4.93
C GLY A 26 -16.56 -1.26 -5.20
N GLY A 27 -15.68 -1.48 -4.20
CA GLY A 27 -14.53 -2.40 -4.27
C GLY A 27 -13.30 -1.85 -4.99
N VAL A 28 -13.38 -0.67 -5.58
CA VAL A 28 -12.32 -0.10 -6.43
C VAL A 28 -11.17 0.51 -5.63
N GLY A 29 -11.47 1.06 -4.45
CA GLY A 29 -10.44 1.55 -3.52
C GLY A 29 -9.62 0.42 -2.91
N GLU A 30 -10.27 -0.68 -2.59
CA GLU A 30 -9.64 -1.89 -2.04
C GLU A 30 -8.73 -2.55 -3.08
N LEU A 31 -9.14 -2.56 -4.37
CA LEU A 31 -8.28 -3.02 -5.46
C LEU A 31 -7.03 -2.14 -5.62
N ALA A 32 -7.18 -0.82 -5.58
CA ALA A 32 -6.04 0.09 -5.66
C ALA A 32 -5.07 -0.11 -4.48
N ASP A 33 -5.62 -0.29 -3.26
CA ASP A 33 -4.84 -0.56 -2.06
C ASP A 33 -4.14 -1.92 -2.09
N PHE A 34 -4.80 -2.93 -2.65
CA PHE A 34 -4.25 -4.25 -2.86
C PHE A 34 -3.06 -4.23 -3.81
N LEU A 35 -3.15 -3.50 -4.93
CA LEU A 35 -2.03 -3.34 -5.86
C LEU A 35 -0.86 -2.60 -5.20
N ALA A 36 -1.14 -1.52 -4.47
CA ALA A 36 -0.13 -0.74 -3.77
C ALA A 36 0.60 -1.58 -2.72
N SER A 37 -0.12 -2.16 -1.77
CA SER A 37 0.45 -2.95 -0.68
C SER A 37 1.07 -4.26 -1.17
N GLY A 38 0.50 -4.90 -2.20
CA GLY A 38 1.08 -6.06 -2.85
C GLY A 38 2.45 -5.77 -3.46
N SER A 39 2.62 -4.61 -4.09
CA SER A 39 3.92 -4.21 -4.66
C SER A 39 5.02 -4.07 -3.60
N LEU A 40 4.70 -3.53 -2.40
CA LEU A 40 5.64 -3.45 -1.27
C LEU A 40 6.15 -4.83 -0.88
N VAL A 41 5.25 -5.79 -0.76
CA VAL A 41 5.55 -7.15 -0.29
C VAL A 41 6.34 -7.90 -1.34
N LEU A 42 5.95 -7.79 -2.61
CA LEU A 42 6.66 -8.41 -3.72
C LEU A 42 8.11 -7.91 -3.78
N VAL A 43 8.32 -6.60 -3.80
CA VAL A 43 9.66 -6.02 -3.91
C VAL A 43 10.51 -6.33 -2.68
N SER A 44 9.96 -6.14 -1.48
CA SER A 44 10.70 -6.39 -0.23
C SER A 44 11.05 -7.88 -0.06
N SER A 45 10.15 -8.80 -0.43
CA SER A 45 10.40 -10.23 -0.39
C SER A 45 11.45 -10.69 -1.40
N LEU A 46 11.41 -10.16 -2.63
CA LEU A 46 12.39 -10.47 -3.69
C LEU A 46 13.81 -10.05 -3.28
N ILE A 47 13.96 -8.85 -2.73
CA ILE A 47 15.26 -8.36 -2.26
C ILE A 47 15.77 -9.21 -1.10
N TYR A 48 14.90 -9.53 -0.13
CA TYR A 48 15.28 -10.35 1.01
C TYR A 48 15.62 -11.81 0.63
N LYS A 49 15.01 -12.38 -0.43
CA LYS A 49 15.42 -13.70 -0.96
C LYS A 49 16.89 -13.71 -1.36
N ARG A 50 17.37 -12.63 -1.97
CA ARG A 50 18.75 -12.49 -2.44
C ARG A 50 19.70 -12.12 -1.31
N ILE A 51 19.31 -11.22 -0.42
CA ILE A 51 20.15 -10.70 0.66
C ILE A 51 19.48 -11.02 2.01
N LYS A 52 19.75 -12.22 2.54
CA LYS A 52 19.18 -12.74 3.80
C LYS A 52 19.86 -12.15 5.04
N THR A 53 20.02 -10.83 5.09
CA THR A 53 20.64 -10.11 6.22
C THR A 53 19.71 -9.00 6.71
N ARG A 54 19.97 -8.46 7.92
CA ARG A 54 19.22 -7.31 8.44
C ARG A 54 19.29 -6.10 7.52
N LYS A 55 20.46 -5.85 6.90
CA LYS A 55 20.63 -4.79 5.90
C LYS A 55 19.78 -5.03 4.66
N GLY A 56 19.72 -6.28 4.18
CA GLY A 56 18.85 -6.67 3.06
C GLY A 56 17.36 -6.50 3.36
N ALA A 57 16.93 -6.77 4.59
CA ALA A 57 15.55 -6.53 5.01
C ALA A 57 15.19 -5.04 4.98
N VAL A 58 16.03 -4.17 5.54
CA VAL A 58 15.80 -2.71 5.53
C VAL A 58 15.80 -2.18 4.09
N LEU A 59 16.76 -2.59 3.26
CA LEU A 59 16.81 -2.19 1.85
C LEU A 59 15.57 -2.64 1.08
N GLY A 60 15.11 -3.87 1.34
CA GLY A 60 13.88 -4.41 0.75
C GLY A 60 12.65 -3.61 1.12
N LEU A 61 12.53 -3.18 2.38
CA LEU A 61 11.41 -2.37 2.86
C LEU A 61 11.44 -0.96 2.27
N VAL A 62 12.61 -0.32 2.17
CA VAL A 62 12.75 1.01 1.55
C VAL A 62 12.38 0.97 0.07
N LEU A 63 12.94 0.03 -0.69
CA LEU A 63 12.64 -0.11 -2.11
C LEU A 63 11.18 -0.55 -2.34
N GLY A 64 10.62 -1.36 -1.44
CA GLY A 64 9.21 -1.72 -1.44
C GLY A 64 8.28 -0.54 -1.16
N ALA A 65 8.65 0.37 -0.25
CA ALA A 65 7.89 1.59 0.02
C ALA A 65 7.88 2.53 -1.18
N ILE A 66 9.00 2.67 -1.88
CA ILE A 66 9.07 3.45 -3.13
C ILE A 66 8.18 2.82 -4.20
N ALA A 67 8.23 1.49 -4.36
CA ALA A 67 7.36 0.78 -5.29
C ALA A 67 5.87 0.99 -4.96
N MET A 68 5.51 0.91 -3.68
CA MET A 68 4.14 1.17 -3.22
C MET A 68 3.68 2.60 -3.45
N ALA A 69 4.55 3.59 -3.28
CA ALA A 69 4.21 4.98 -3.57
C ALA A 69 3.90 5.19 -5.06
N ILE A 70 4.70 4.58 -5.95
CA ILE A 70 4.52 4.66 -7.40
C ILE A 70 3.26 3.90 -7.82
N VAL A 71 3.16 2.61 -7.48
CA VAL A 71 2.03 1.76 -7.86
C VAL A 71 0.74 2.27 -7.23
N GLY A 72 0.77 2.69 -5.97
CA GLY A 72 -0.38 3.27 -5.28
C GLY A 72 -0.81 4.60 -5.89
N GLY A 73 0.12 5.49 -6.24
CA GLY A 73 -0.20 6.72 -6.96
C GLY A 73 -0.85 6.45 -8.32
N LEU A 74 -0.29 5.51 -9.10
CA LEU A 74 -0.84 5.10 -10.40
C LEU A 74 -2.21 4.43 -10.26
N ALA A 75 -2.38 3.51 -9.31
CA ALA A 75 -3.66 2.85 -9.07
C ALA A 75 -4.73 3.87 -8.63
N ASN A 76 -4.39 4.84 -7.78
CA ASN A 76 -5.33 5.89 -7.43
C ASN A 76 -5.69 6.78 -8.64
N TYR A 77 -4.73 7.09 -9.51
CA TYR A 77 -5.00 7.89 -10.71
C TYR A 77 -5.84 7.16 -11.76
N PHE A 78 -5.51 5.91 -12.08
CA PHE A 78 -6.12 5.16 -13.19
C PHE A 78 -7.33 4.32 -12.80
N ILE A 79 -7.48 3.98 -11.51
CA ILE A 79 -8.54 3.08 -11.04
C ILE A 79 -9.49 3.87 -10.13
N LEU A 80 -8.99 4.51 -9.08
CA LEU A 80 -9.83 5.18 -8.08
C LEU A 80 -10.51 6.43 -8.64
N ILE A 81 -9.75 7.38 -9.18
CA ILE A 81 -10.30 8.65 -9.69
C ILE A 81 -11.39 8.44 -10.76
N PRO A 82 -11.15 7.71 -11.86
CA PRO A 82 -12.17 7.56 -12.91
C PRO A 82 -13.44 6.87 -12.41
N PHE A 83 -13.31 5.96 -11.43
CA PHE A 83 -14.47 5.33 -10.82
C PHE A 83 -15.27 6.31 -9.96
N TYR A 84 -14.60 7.07 -9.08
CA TYR A 84 -15.28 8.04 -8.23
C TYR A 84 -15.90 9.19 -9.01
N THR A 85 -15.29 9.61 -10.13
CA THR A 85 -15.87 10.65 -11.00
C THR A 85 -17.18 10.23 -11.66
N ASN A 86 -17.46 8.92 -11.77
CA ASN A 86 -18.76 8.42 -12.24
C ASN A 86 -19.86 8.50 -11.17
N VAL A 87 -19.48 8.57 -9.89
CA VAL A 87 -20.40 8.58 -8.75
C VAL A 87 -20.61 10.00 -8.23
N MET A 88 -19.57 10.83 -8.24
CA MET A 88 -19.57 12.20 -7.73
C MET A 88 -18.72 13.11 -8.64
N PRO A 89 -19.14 14.35 -8.91
CA PRO A 89 -18.34 15.28 -9.71
C PRO A 89 -16.99 15.56 -9.05
N MET A 90 -15.93 15.66 -9.87
CA MET A 90 -14.55 15.82 -9.40
C MET A 90 -14.34 17.04 -8.50
N GLU A 91 -15.09 18.11 -8.74
CA GLU A 91 -15.06 19.35 -7.93
C GLU A 91 -15.46 19.10 -6.47
N GLN A 92 -16.45 18.23 -6.23
CA GLN A 92 -16.84 17.86 -4.88
C GLN A 92 -15.77 17.00 -4.20
N ILE A 93 -15.14 16.08 -4.94
CA ILE A 93 -14.03 15.27 -4.43
C ILE A 93 -12.86 16.17 -4.03
N ILE A 94 -12.47 17.11 -4.89
CA ILE A 94 -11.41 18.08 -4.63
C ILE A 94 -11.78 18.98 -3.46
N SER A 95 -13.02 19.44 -3.34
CA SER A 95 -13.49 20.25 -2.21
C SER A 95 -13.42 19.48 -0.88
N LEU A 96 -13.84 18.21 -0.87
CA LEU A 96 -13.77 17.34 0.31
C LEU A 96 -12.33 17.05 0.72
N CYS A 97 -11.47 16.69 -0.24
CA CYS A 97 -10.04 16.46 0.02
C CYS A 97 -9.29 17.75 0.37
N GLY A 98 -9.69 18.87 -0.22
CA GLY A 98 -9.13 20.21 0.00
C GLY A 98 -9.33 20.71 1.43
N LYS A 99 -10.43 20.30 2.09
CA LYS A 99 -10.63 20.54 3.54
C LYS A 99 -9.57 19.86 4.40
N ALA A 100 -9.10 18.68 4.00
CA ALA A 100 -8.05 17.96 4.71
C ALA A 100 -6.65 18.45 4.34
N ASN A 101 -6.42 18.78 3.07
CA ASN A 101 -5.17 19.34 2.60
C ASN A 101 -5.42 20.41 1.52
N PRO A 102 -5.19 21.71 1.81
CA PRO A 102 -5.46 22.80 0.87
C PRO A 102 -4.57 22.77 -0.38
N LEU A 103 -3.51 21.95 -0.40
CA LEU A 103 -2.67 21.74 -1.59
C LEU A 103 -3.35 20.87 -2.66
N ILE A 104 -4.47 20.21 -2.33
CA ILE A 104 -5.25 19.40 -3.26
C ILE A 104 -6.22 20.33 -4.01
N THR A 105 -5.75 20.92 -5.10
CA THR A 105 -6.57 21.81 -5.96
C THR A 105 -7.02 21.13 -7.25
N ASN A 106 -6.29 20.10 -7.70
CA ASN A 106 -6.48 19.43 -8.98
C ASN A 106 -6.34 17.90 -8.80
N THR A 107 -6.72 17.12 -9.81
CA THR A 107 -6.55 15.65 -9.84
C THR A 107 -5.12 15.21 -9.55
N LEU A 108 -4.12 15.85 -10.16
CA LEU A 108 -2.70 15.56 -9.88
C LEU A 108 -2.31 15.97 -8.46
N GLY A 109 -2.88 17.05 -7.93
CA GLY A 109 -2.68 17.48 -6.55
C GLY A 109 -3.19 16.44 -5.55
N TYR A 110 -4.34 15.82 -5.84
CA TYR A 110 -4.85 14.70 -5.05
C TYR A 110 -3.87 13.51 -5.03
N VAL A 111 -3.31 13.14 -6.17
CA VAL A 111 -2.35 12.02 -6.24
C VAL A 111 -1.07 12.35 -5.48
N LEU A 112 -0.49 13.52 -5.73
CA LEU A 112 0.80 13.93 -5.16
C LEU A 112 0.72 14.24 -3.67
N TYR A 113 -0.33 14.93 -3.22
CA TYR A 113 -0.45 15.43 -1.85
C TYR A 113 -1.47 14.66 -1.00
N GLY A 114 -2.19 13.70 -1.59
CA GLY A 114 -3.09 12.78 -0.89
C GLY A 114 -2.63 11.34 -1.02
N ALA A 115 -2.72 10.77 -2.22
CA ALA A 115 -2.52 9.33 -2.44
C ALA A 115 -1.09 8.87 -2.16
N ILE A 116 -0.07 9.57 -2.67
CA ILE A 116 1.34 9.23 -2.44
C ILE A 116 1.74 9.32 -0.95
N PRO A 117 1.49 10.44 -0.23
CA PRO A 117 1.85 10.52 1.18
C PRO A 117 1.08 9.50 2.04
N PHE A 118 -0.21 9.25 1.73
CA PHE A 118 -0.97 8.19 2.39
C PHE A 118 -0.33 6.81 2.22
N ASN A 119 0.03 6.46 0.97
CA ASN A 119 0.68 5.19 0.68
C ASN A 119 2.07 5.07 1.31
N LEU A 120 2.83 6.16 1.40
CA LEU A 120 4.14 6.18 2.07
C LEU A 120 4.02 5.99 3.59
N ILE A 121 3.07 6.66 4.25
CA ILE A 121 2.81 6.45 5.68
C ILE A 121 2.41 5.01 5.93
N LYS A 122 1.52 4.46 5.09
CA LYS A 122 1.10 3.07 5.18
C LYS A 122 2.27 2.10 4.98
N ALA A 123 3.13 2.37 3.99
CA ALA A 123 4.35 1.60 3.74
C ALA A 123 5.30 1.61 4.94
N LEU A 124 5.46 2.76 5.60
CA LEU A 124 6.28 2.90 6.81
C LEU A 124 5.73 2.05 7.95
N LEU A 125 4.42 2.13 8.23
CA LEU A 125 3.77 1.34 9.27
C LEU A 125 3.92 -0.17 9.00
N LEU A 126 3.64 -0.60 7.77
CA LEU A 126 3.83 -1.99 7.34
C LEU A 126 5.28 -2.45 7.49
N SER A 127 6.24 -1.57 7.17
CA SER A 127 7.67 -1.85 7.30
C SER A 127 8.09 -2.03 8.76
N ILE A 128 7.59 -1.17 9.67
CA ILE A 128 7.85 -1.28 11.11
C ILE A 128 7.28 -2.58 11.65
N ILE A 129 6.02 -2.89 11.35
CA ILE A 129 5.35 -4.14 11.77
C ILE A 129 6.16 -5.35 11.28
N THR A 130 6.53 -5.35 10.00
CA THR A 130 7.33 -6.43 9.39
C THR A 130 8.69 -6.60 10.08
N PHE A 131 9.35 -5.49 10.41
CA PHE A 131 10.65 -5.51 11.09
C PHE A 131 10.56 -6.01 12.54
N VAL A 132 9.51 -5.64 13.28
CA VAL A 132 9.26 -6.13 14.64
C VAL A 132 8.97 -7.64 14.62
N LEU A 133 8.11 -8.09 13.71
CA LEU A 133 7.79 -9.51 13.53
C LEU A 133 9.02 -10.34 13.15
N TYR A 134 9.94 -9.79 12.34
CA TYR A 134 11.23 -10.43 12.04
C TYR A 134 12.01 -10.82 13.31
N LYS A 135 12.09 -9.91 14.29
CA LYS A 135 12.84 -10.14 15.52
C LYS A 135 12.21 -11.24 16.40
N GLN A 136 10.89 -11.35 16.41
CA GLN A 136 10.17 -12.37 17.18
C GLN A 136 10.29 -13.76 16.54
N ILE A 137 10.09 -13.85 15.22
CA ILE A 137 10.11 -15.13 14.50
C ILE A 137 11.52 -15.75 14.48
N SER A 138 12.58 -14.92 14.41
CA SER A 138 13.96 -15.41 14.48
C SER A 138 14.30 -16.09 15.81
N LYS A 139 13.60 -15.78 16.91
CA LYS A 139 13.81 -16.40 18.22
C LYS A 139 13.15 -17.77 18.36
N ILE A 140 12.08 -18.02 17.60
CA ILE A 140 11.28 -19.26 17.67
C ILE A 140 11.85 -20.34 16.74
N LEU A 141 12.64 -19.94 15.74
CA LEU A 141 13.23 -20.81 14.71
C LEU A 141 14.66 -21.29 15.04
N HIS A 142 15.08 -21.13 16.30
CA HIS A 142 16.36 -21.61 16.81
C HIS A 142 16.14 -22.75 17.80
#